data_AF-A0A838A040-F1
#
_entry.id   AF-A0A838A040-F1
#
_cell.length_a   1.000
_cell.length_b   1.000
_cell.length_c   1.000
_cell.angle_alpha   90.00
_cell.angle_beta   90.00
_cell.angle_gamma   90.00
#
_symmetry.space_group_name_H-M   'P 1'
#
loop_
_entity.id
_entity.type
_entity.pdbx_description
1 polymer ?
#
loop_
_entity_poly.entity_id
_entity_poly.type
_entity_poly.pdbx_seq_one_letter_code
_entity_poly.pdbx_strand_id
1 'polypeptide(L)'
;MLAATLATALSGCSVYQTLTKPTETVVTTPAAIQATDQDQIRDVTGQMGKALGGLDLFAANALTCPRYQVSSRTADENLVPSINSWKGSEEALMYGDTSTLSSQVSQRFPSAGGSERAALVKTIVNRDQFAYSATVLQVIRESTTVEKFAIDNIKIVGDTATGDITATYSIGGAATQTQTKSNQFRKEGGKWSWCQQPPPGAFTQWTASASAPSAAQ
;
A
#
# COMPACT_ATOMS: atom_id res chain seq x y z
N MET A 1 -31.57 -48.75 -39.78
CA MET A 1 -31.18 -49.73 -38.74
C MET A 1 -31.52 -49.11 -37.39
N LEU A 2 -32.71 -49.35 -36.83
CA LEU A 2 -33.04 -50.38 -35.80
C LEU A 2 -32.11 -50.27 -34.57
N ALA A 3 -32.54 -49.58 -33.50
CA ALA A 3 -33.31 -50.07 -32.33
C ALA A 3 -32.35 -50.47 -31.18
N ALA A 4 -32.31 -49.78 -30.02
CA ALA A 4 -33.24 -49.75 -28.88
C ALA A 4 -32.73 -50.58 -27.68
N THR A 5 -32.38 -49.87 -26.60
CA THR A 5 -32.68 -50.11 -25.16
C THR A 5 -32.37 -51.41 -24.41
N LEU A 6 -31.91 -51.18 -23.15
CA LEU A 6 -32.32 -51.77 -21.85
C LEU A 6 -31.51 -52.91 -21.17
N ALA A 7 -31.14 -52.59 -19.91
CA ALA A 7 -31.35 -53.34 -18.66
C ALA A 7 -30.41 -54.48 -18.22
N THR A 8 -29.68 -54.17 -17.13
CA THR A 8 -29.47 -54.93 -15.88
C THR A 8 -29.96 -56.38 -15.75
N ALA A 9 -29.10 -57.27 -15.25
CA ALA A 9 -29.42 -58.16 -14.12
C ALA A 9 -28.17 -58.82 -13.51
N LEU A 10 -28.20 -58.95 -12.18
CA LEU A 10 -27.25 -59.57 -11.27
C LEU A 10 -27.23 -61.11 -11.39
N SER A 11 -26.12 -61.75 -10.99
CA SER A 11 -26.06 -62.69 -9.85
C SER A 11 -24.77 -63.52 -9.84
N GLY A 12 -24.19 -63.75 -8.66
CA GLY A 12 -23.55 -65.05 -8.38
C GLY A 12 -22.10 -65.08 -7.90
N CYS A 13 -21.92 -64.89 -6.58
CA CYS A 13 -21.06 -65.68 -5.68
C CYS A 13 -19.52 -65.73 -5.83
N SER A 14 -18.89 -65.06 -4.85
CA SER A 14 -17.93 -65.63 -3.87
C SER A 14 -16.58 -66.18 -4.34
N VAL A 15 -15.54 -65.35 -4.21
CA VAL A 15 -14.26 -65.78 -3.62
C VAL A 15 -13.81 -64.73 -2.61
N TYR A 16 -13.77 -65.13 -1.33
CA TYR A 16 -13.12 -64.39 -0.25
C TYR A 16 -11.63 -64.21 -0.58
N GLN A 17 -11.20 -62.98 -0.82
CA GLN A 17 -9.81 -62.58 -0.65
C GLN A 17 -9.75 -61.60 0.52
N THR A 18 -9.14 -62.05 1.60
CA THR A 18 -8.70 -61.25 2.74
C THR A 18 -7.73 -60.17 2.26
N LEU A 19 -8.25 -58.98 1.96
CA LEU A 19 -7.46 -57.77 1.79
C LEU A 19 -7.30 -57.11 3.16
N THR A 20 -6.13 -57.31 3.75
CA THR A 20 -5.60 -56.50 4.84
C THR A 20 -5.71 -55.02 4.48
N LYS A 21 -6.45 -54.28 5.30
CA LYS A 21 -6.52 -52.81 5.27
C LYS A 21 -5.07 -52.27 5.25
N PRO A 22 -4.67 -51.45 4.25
CA PRO A 22 -3.42 -50.73 4.37
C PRO A 22 -3.51 -49.86 5.61
N THR A 23 -2.56 -50.01 6.53
CA THR A 23 -2.37 -49.07 7.62
C THR A 23 -2.15 -47.70 6.99
N GLU A 24 -3.17 -46.85 7.09
CA GLU A 24 -3.10 -45.46 6.70
C GLU A 24 -2.16 -44.80 7.70
N THR A 25 -0.90 -44.66 7.30
CA THR A 25 0.08 -43.88 8.02
C THR A 25 -0.46 -42.45 8.03
N VAL A 26 -0.97 -42.02 9.18
CA VAL A 26 -1.25 -40.60 9.43
C VAL A 26 0.09 -39.91 9.33
N VAL A 27 0.39 -39.36 8.16
CA VAL A 27 1.44 -38.36 8.01
C VAL A 27 0.91 -37.15 8.73
N THR A 28 1.26 -37.04 10.01
CA THR A 28 1.07 -35.82 10.78
C THR A 28 1.94 -34.76 10.10
N THR A 29 1.33 -34.01 9.17
CA THR A 29 1.94 -32.78 8.68
C THR A 29 2.29 -31.95 9.91
N PRO A 30 3.54 -31.49 10.07
CA PRO A 30 3.88 -30.59 11.15
C PRO A 30 2.87 -29.44 11.11
N ALA A 31 2.12 -29.24 12.19
CA ALA A 31 1.26 -28.09 12.31
C ALA A 31 2.14 -26.86 12.05
N ALA A 32 1.88 -26.14 10.96
CA ALA A 32 2.49 -24.85 10.74
C ALA A 32 2.23 -24.04 12.01
N ILE A 33 3.29 -23.55 12.65
CA ILE A 33 3.18 -22.68 13.82
C ILE A 33 2.35 -21.49 13.33
N GLN A 34 1.07 -21.43 13.70
CA GLN A 34 0.23 -20.32 13.31
C GLN A 34 0.75 -19.09 14.06
N ALA A 35 1.18 -18.08 13.31
CA ALA A 35 1.59 -16.81 13.88
C ALA A 35 0.45 -16.28 14.76
N THR A 36 0.79 -15.82 15.97
CA THR A 36 -0.20 -15.24 16.87
C THR A 36 -0.84 -14.01 16.22
N ASP A 37 -2.06 -13.65 16.62
CA ASP A 37 -2.71 -12.44 16.09
C ASP A 37 -1.84 -11.19 16.25
N GLN A 38 -1.12 -11.10 17.36
CA GLN A 38 -0.18 -10.01 17.60
C GLN A 38 0.99 -10.01 16.61
N ASP A 39 1.52 -11.18 16.26
CA ASP A 39 2.60 -11.30 15.27
C ASP A 39 2.10 -10.98 13.85
N GLN A 40 0.86 -11.38 13.52
CA GLN A 40 0.23 -11.01 12.24
C GLN A 40 0.03 -9.49 12.13
N ILE A 41 -0.40 -8.82 13.21
CA ILE A 41 -0.53 -7.36 13.24
C ILE A 41 0.83 -6.65 13.07
N ARG A 42 1.88 -7.17 13.72
CA ARG A 42 3.25 -6.68 13.52
C ARG A 42 3.73 -6.89 12.09
N ASP A 43 3.42 -8.04 11.50
CA ASP A 43 3.77 -8.34 10.11
C ASP A 43 3.05 -7.38 9.13
N VAL A 44 1.74 -7.18 9.28
CA VAL A 44 0.98 -6.18 8.50
C VAL A 44 1.60 -4.79 8.63
N THR A 45 1.98 -4.39 9.84
CA THR A 45 2.65 -3.10 10.08
C THR A 45 4.01 -3.03 9.39
N GLY A 46 4.83 -4.07 9.51
CA GLY A 46 6.15 -4.13 8.87
C GLY A 46 6.08 -4.12 7.35
N GLN A 47 5.10 -4.83 6.76
CA GLN A 47 4.84 -4.78 5.32
C GLN A 47 4.37 -3.39 4.88
N MET A 48 3.54 -2.71 5.68
CA MET A 48 3.15 -1.33 5.38
C MET A 48 4.36 -0.39 5.41
N GLY A 49 5.23 -0.51 6.41
CA GLY A 49 6.47 0.28 6.47
C GLY A 49 7.37 0.10 5.24
N LYS A 50 7.48 -1.14 4.74
CA LYS A 50 8.21 -1.43 3.49
C LYS A 50 7.54 -0.80 2.27
N ALA A 51 6.20 -0.92 2.16
CA ALA A 51 5.45 -0.31 1.08
C ALA A 51 5.61 1.23 1.09
N LEU A 52 5.58 1.84 2.28
CA LEU A 52 5.84 3.28 2.46
C LEU A 52 7.25 3.67 2.00
N GLY A 53 8.27 2.93 2.41
CA GLY A 53 9.66 3.20 2.02
C GLY A 53 9.92 3.08 0.51
N GLY A 54 9.15 2.24 -0.20
CA GLY A 54 9.25 2.08 -1.66
C GLY A 54 8.27 2.93 -2.48
N LEU A 55 7.40 3.72 -1.83
CA LEU A 55 6.23 4.33 -2.47
C LEU A 55 5.43 3.31 -3.31
N ASP A 56 5.17 2.13 -2.73
CA ASP A 56 4.36 1.08 -3.35
C ASP A 56 2.90 1.22 -2.90
N LEU A 57 2.16 2.07 -3.64
CA LEU A 57 0.75 2.33 -3.38
C LEU A 57 -0.12 1.06 -3.49
N PHE A 58 0.27 0.11 -4.34
CA PHE A 58 -0.49 -1.12 -4.54
C PHE A 58 -0.30 -2.07 -3.35
N ALA A 59 0.95 -2.31 -2.93
CA ALA A 59 1.24 -3.12 -1.76
C ALA A 59 0.64 -2.52 -0.49
N ALA A 60 0.73 -1.21 -0.30
CA ALA A 60 0.11 -0.51 0.81
C ALA A 60 -1.42 -0.72 0.82
N ASN A 61 -2.08 -0.52 -0.33
CA ASN A 61 -3.52 -0.70 -0.45
C ASN A 61 -3.96 -2.16 -0.18
N ALA A 62 -3.18 -3.15 -0.61
CA ALA A 62 -3.46 -4.58 -0.37
C ALA A 62 -3.41 -4.99 1.11
N LEU A 63 -2.77 -4.19 1.97
CA LEU A 63 -2.74 -4.37 3.42
C LEU A 63 -3.91 -3.69 4.13
N THR A 64 -4.68 -2.86 3.43
CA THR A 64 -5.86 -2.20 3.98
C THR A 64 -7.09 -3.12 3.92
N CYS A 65 -8.01 -2.90 4.87
CA CYS A 65 -9.32 -3.55 4.90
C CYS A 65 -10.00 -3.47 3.51
N PRO A 66 -10.49 -4.58 2.93
CA PRO A 66 -11.10 -4.61 1.60
C PRO A 66 -12.13 -3.51 1.33
N ARG A 67 -13.00 -3.23 2.31
CA ARG A 67 -14.02 -2.17 2.24
C ARG A 67 -13.47 -0.74 2.14
N TYR A 68 -12.21 -0.53 2.48
CA TYR A 68 -11.55 0.78 2.49
C TYR A 68 -10.51 0.96 1.39
N GLN A 69 -10.23 -0.08 0.60
CA GLN A 69 -9.20 -0.04 -0.43
C GLN A 69 -9.44 1.07 -1.47
N VAL A 70 -10.69 1.24 -1.92
CA VAL A 70 -11.02 2.31 -2.88
C VAL A 70 -10.78 3.68 -2.26
N SER A 71 -11.31 3.94 -1.05
CA SER A 71 -11.13 5.22 -0.37
C SER A 71 -9.68 5.52 -0.01
N SER A 72 -8.91 4.50 0.38
CA SER A 72 -7.49 4.65 0.72
C SER A 72 -6.67 5.04 -0.52
N ARG A 73 -6.92 4.35 -1.64
CA ARG A 73 -6.31 4.69 -2.94
C ARG A 73 -6.67 6.12 -3.38
N THR A 74 -7.94 6.50 -3.30
CA THR A 74 -8.38 7.86 -3.65
C THR A 74 -7.74 8.91 -2.75
N ALA A 75 -7.59 8.64 -1.45
CA ALA A 75 -6.91 9.56 -0.57
C ALA A 75 -5.42 9.74 -0.94
N ASP A 76 -4.73 8.68 -1.37
CA ASP A 76 -3.33 8.74 -1.81
C ASP A 76 -3.14 9.42 -3.19
N GLU A 77 -4.19 9.67 -3.97
CA GLU A 77 -4.09 10.50 -5.19
C GLU A 77 -3.62 11.93 -4.86
N ASN A 78 -3.87 12.40 -3.63
CA ASN A 78 -3.42 13.71 -3.15
C ASN A 78 -1.91 13.81 -2.92
N LEU A 79 -1.15 12.71 -3.08
CA LEU A 79 0.31 12.76 -3.07
C LEU A 79 0.88 13.55 -4.25
N VAL A 80 0.16 13.56 -5.38
CA VAL A 80 0.55 14.32 -6.58
C VAL A 80 -0.21 15.64 -6.57
N PRO A 81 0.46 16.80 -6.40
CA PRO A 81 -0.19 18.09 -6.53
C PRO A 81 -0.81 18.23 -7.92
N SER A 82 -1.88 19.03 -8.07
CA SER A 82 -2.41 19.32 -9.39
C SER A 82 -1.34 19.93 -10.30
N ILE A 83 -1.27 19.53 -11.57
CA ILE A 83 -0.36 20.17 -12.53
C ILE A 83 -0.63 21.68 -12.68
N ASN A 84 -1.84 22.12 -12.31
CA ASN A 84 -2.26 23.52 -12.34
C ASN A 84 -1.92 24.31 -11.07
N SER A 85 -1.40 23.67 -10.01
CA SER A 85 -1.09 24.37 -8.75
C SER A 85 0.27 25.08 -8.75
N TRP A 86 1.06 24.95 -9.81
CA TRP A 86 2.41 25.50 -9.88
C TRP A 86 2.42 26.97 -10.30
N LYS A 87 3.01 27.83 -9.45
CA LYS A 87 3.27 29.24 -9.84
C LYS A 87 4.32 29.30 -10.95
N GLY A 88 4.19 30.25 -11.86
CA GLY A 88 5.08 30.38 -13.02
C GLY A 88 4.72 29.47 -14.19
N SER A 89 3.69 28.63 -14.07
CA SER A 89 3.31 27.68 -15.13
C SER A 89 2.67 28.36 -16.34
N GLU A 90 1.98 29.49 -16.14
CA GLU A 90 1.41 30.30 -17.22
C GLU A 90 2.50 31.06 -17.96
N GLU A 91 3.41 31.70 -17.24
CA GLU A 91 4.54 32.44 -17.81
C GLU A 91 5.48 31.53 -18.59
N ALA A 92 5.73 30.32 -18.08
CA ALA A 92 6.53 29.32 -18.77
C ALA A 92 5.86 28.83 -20.07
N LEU A 93 4.53 28.74 -20.09
CA LEU A 93 3.77 28.29 -21.25
C LEU A 93 3.60 29.39 -22.30
N MET A 94 3.39 30.64 -21.88
CA MET A 94 3.13 31.76 -22.78
C MET A 94 4.41 32.43 -23.30
N TYR A 95 5.43 32.55 -22.45
CA TYR A 95 6.63 33.34 -22.72
C TYR A 95 7.93 32.51 -22.70
N GLY A 96 7.86 31.22 -22.34
CA GLY A 96 9.03 30.36 -22.21
C GLY A 96 9.88 30.63 -20.96
N ASP A 97 9.47 31.54 -20.08
CA ASP A 97 10.19 31.84 -18.84
C ASP A 97 9.87 30.78 -17.76
N THR A 98 10.82 29.88 -17.54
CA THR A 98 10.70 28.80 -16.56
C THR A 98 11.27 29.15 -15.18
N SER A 99 11.77 30.36 -14.95
CA SER A 99 12.52 30.72 -13.75
C SER A 99 11.71 30.55 -12.45
N THR A 100 10.51 31.14 -12.41
CA THR A 100 9.59 31.04 -11.27
C THR A 100 9.15 29.59 -11.05
N LEU A 101 8.83 28.87 -12.12
CA LEU A 101 8.42 27.47 -12.06
C LEU A 101 9.54 26.56 -11.53
N SER A 102 10.76 26.75 -12.03
CA SER A 102 11.95 25.98 -11.63
C SER A 102 12.30 26.22 -10.15
N SER A 103 12.14 27.47 -9.70
CA SER A 103 12.32 27.84 -8.29
C SER A 103 11.29 27.13 -7.40
N GLN A 104 10.00 27.15 -7.78
CA GLN A 104 8.93 26.45 -7.07
C GLN A 104 9.17 24.94 -6.99
N VAL A 105 9.53 24.30 -8.11
CA VAL A 105 9.86 22.87 -8.15
C VAL A 105 11.02 22.55 -7.21
N SER A 106 12.05 23.39 -7.19
CA SER A 106 13.20 23.23 -6.30
C SER A 106 12.87 23.40 -4.82
N GLN A 107 12.01 24.34 -4.48
CA GLN A 107 11.55 24.53 -3.10
C GLN A 107 10.68 23.37 -2.62
N ARG A 108 9.86 22.81 -3.50
CA ARG A 108 8.96 21.71 -3.15
C ARG A 108 9.70 20.37 -3.01
N PHE A 109 10.73 20.16 -3.82
CA PHE A 109 11.52 18.92 -3.86
C PHE A 109 13.02 19.21 -3.70
N PRO A 110 13.46 19.69 -2.52
CA PRO A 110 14.83 20.16 -2.32
C PRO A 110 15.88 19.05 -2.41
N SER A 111 15.50 17.80 -2.17
CA SER A 111 16.38 16.63 -2.27
C SER A 111 16.48 16.04 -3.69
N ALA A 112 15.59 16.44 -4.59
CA ALA A 112 15.61 15.95 -5.97
C ALA A 112 16.83 16.51 -6.71
N GLY A 113 17.49 15.68 -7.52
CA GLY A 113 18.59 16.13 -8.35
C GLY A 113 18.14 17.15 -9.40
N GLY A 114 19.12 17.80 -10.04
CA GLY A 114 18.85 18.84 -11.04
C GLY A 114 18.12 18.30 -12.27
N SER A 115 18.45 17.09 -12.70
CA SER A 115 17.82 16.39 -13.83
C SER A 115 16.35 16.07 -13.57
N GLU A 116 16.03 15.57 -12.37
CA GLU A 116 14.66 15.18 -12.00
C GLU A 116 13.76 16.41 -11.91
N ARG A 117 14.28 17.50 -11.31
CA ARG A 117 13.57 18.78 -11.24
C ARG A 117 13.35 19.39 -12.63
N ALA A 118 14.35 19.35 -13.51
CA ALA A 118 14.20 19.82 -14.88
C ALA A 118 13.19 18.98 -15.67
N ALA A 119 13.17 17.66 -15.50
CA ALA A 119 12.16 16.79 -16.09
C ALA A 119 10.75 17.14 -15.60
N LEU A 120 10.59 17.43 -14.30
CA LEU A 120 9.31 17.86 -13.74
C LEU A 120 8.85 19.21 -14.29
N VAL A 121 9.75 20.19 -14.41
CA VAL A 121 9.43 21.48 -15.07
C VAL A 121 8.93 21.24 -16.50
N LYS A 122 9.61 20.37 -17.26
CA LYS A 122 9.22 20.04 -18.64
C LYS A 122 7.83 19.42 -18.72
N THR A 123 7.47 18.50 -17.85
CA THR A 123 6.13 17.86 -17.87
C THR A 123 5.03 18.87 -17.52
N ILE A 124 5.30 19.79 -16.60
CA ILE A 124 4.37 20.89 -16.25
C ILE A 124 4.13 21.81 -17.46
N VAL A 125 5.21 22.27 -18.11
CA VAL A 125 5.12 23.16 -19.28
C VAL A 125 4.38 22.49 -20.44
N ASN A 126 4.68 21.21 -20.69
CA ASN A 126 4.05 20.44 -21.76
C ASN A 126 2.61 20.02 -21.46
N ARG A 127 2.09 20.28 -20.25
CA ARG A 127 0.78 19.83 -19.77
C ARG A 127 0.58 18.31 -19.89
N ASP A 128 1.67 17.54 -19.85
CA ASP A 128 1.62 16.09 -19.91
C ASP A 128 1.26 15.54 -18.53
N GLN A 129 -0.04 15.38 -18.28
CA GLN A 129 -0.56 14.94 -16.99
C GLN A 129 -0.01 13.56 -16.59
N PHE A 130 0.16 12.63 -17.54
CA PHE A 130 0.63 11.29 -17.26
C PHE A 130 2.11 11.31 -16.86
N ALA A 131 2.96 11.96 -17.68
CA ALA A 131 4.37 12.09 -17.37
C ALA A 131 4.59 12.90 -16.09
N TYR A 132 3.82 13.97 -15.87
CA TYR A 132 3.86 14.77 -14.65
C TYR A 132 3.59 13.91 -13.41
N SER A 133 2.48 13.16 -13.37
CA SER A 133 2.16 12.31 -12.24
C SER A 133 3.23 11.24 -12.00
N ALA A 134 3.74 10.62 -13.06
CA ALA A 134 4.81 9.63 -12.96
C ALA A 134 6.12 10.25 -12.41
N THR A 135 6.52 11.43 -12.89
CA THR A 135 7.71 12.13 -12.42
C THR A 135 7.59 12.56 -10.97
N VAL A 136 6.44 13.11 -10.55
CA VAL A 136 6.22 13.49 -9.14
C VAL A 136 6.32 12.27 -8.24
N LEU A 137 5.68 11.16 -8.58
CA LEU A 137 5.76 9.93 -7.79
C LEU A 137 7.20 9.37 -7.76
N GLN A 138 7.93 9.43 -8.87
CA GLN A 138 9.33 8.99 -8.89
C GLN A 138 10.20 9.86 -7.96
N VAL A 139 10.06 11.18 -8.02
CA VAL A 139 10.77 12.11 -7.14
C VAL A 139 10.43 11.81 -5.68
N ILE A 140 9.15 11.62 -5.34
CA ILE A 140 8.74 11.27 -3.98
C ILE A 140 9.38 9.95 -3.56
N ARG A 141 9.37 8.93 -4.41
CA ARG A 141 9.96 7.62 -4.12
C ARG A 141 11.45 7.72 -3.81
N GLU A 142 12.22 8.35 -4.68
CA GLU A 142 13.68 8.47 -4.55
C GLU A 142 14.10 9.30 -3.35
N SER A 143 13.22 10.19 -2.88
CA SER A 143 13.47 11.07 -1.75
C SER A 143 12.70 10.69 -0.49
N THR A 144 12.08 9.51 -0.48
CA THR A 144 11.41 8.97 0.71
C THR A 144 12.36 8.03 1.45
N THR A 145 12.49 8.24 2.75
CA THR A 145 13.17 7.32 3.65
C THR A 145 12.23 6.95 4.79
N VAL A 146 12.24 5.68 5.17
CA VAL A 146 11.54 5.19 6.36
C VAL A 146 12.58 4.50 7.22
N GLU A 147 13.00 5.18 8.28
CA GLU A 147 14.01 4.68 9.22
C GLU A 147 13.37 3.76 10.27
N LYS A 148 12.15 4.09 10.68
CA LYS A 148 11.38 3.29 11.65
C LYS A 148 9.93 3.25 11.23
N PHE A 149 9.34 2.06 11.34
CA PHE A 149 7.90 1.88 11.23
C PHE A 149 7.50 0.65 12.05
N ALA A 150 7.18 0.88 13.32
CA ALA A 150 6.98 -0.20 14.29
C ALA A 150 5.72 0.04 15.11
N ILE A 151 5.06 -1.04 15.50
CA ILE A 151 3.85 -1.02 16.31
C ILE A 151 4.11 -1.55 17.71
N ASP A 152 3.58 -0.83 18.69
CA ASP A 152 3.57 -1.17 20.10
C ASP A 152 2.13 -1.09 20.66
N ASN A 153 1.96 -1.41 21.95
CA ASN A 153 0.67 -1.28 22.66
C ASN A 153 -0.52 -1.98 21.98
N ILE A 154 -0.30 -3.13 21.35
CA ILE A 154 -1.34 -3.89 20.66
C ILE A 154 -2.38 -4.40 21.67
N LYS A 155 -3.64 -4.05 21.45
CA LYS A 155 -4.80 -4.54 22.21
C LYS A 155 -5.75 -5.23 21.25
N ILE A 156 -6.02 -6.51 21.47
CA ILE A 156 -6.90 -7.33 20.63
C ILE A 156 -8.20 -7.59 21.38
N VAL A 157 -9.33 -7.36 20.71
CA VAL A 157 -10.70 -7.62 21.20
C VAL A 157 -11.45 -8.35 20.09
N GLY A 158 -11.54 -9.68 20.20
CA GLY A 158 -12.09 -10.53 19.15
C GLY A 158 -11.37 -10.31 17.81
N ASP A 159 -12.14 -10.02 16.77
CA ASP A 159 -11.61 -9.75 15.41
C ASP A 159 -11.17 -8.29 15.19
N THR A 160 -11.05 -7.49 16.25
CA THR A 160 -10.59 -6.10 16.16
C THR A 160 -9.37 -5.87 17.03
N ALA A 161 -8.50 -4.94 16.62
CA ALA A 161 -7.37 -4.55 17.42
C ALA A 161 -7.01 -3.07 17.25
N THR A 162 -6.35 -2.53 18.25
CA THR A 162 -5.71 -1.20 18.19
C THR A 162 -4.24 -1.34 18.53
N GLY A 163 -3.38 -0.49 17.98
CA GLY A 163 -2.01 -0.35 18.45
C GLY A 163 -1.39 0.95 17.99
N ASP A 164 -0.28 1.33 18.60
CA ASP A 164 0.37 2.61 18.34
C ASP A 164 1.55 2.40 17.41
N ILE A 165 1.49 2.99 16.23
CA ILE A 165 2.57 2.93 15.25
C ILE A 165 3.44 4.17 15.42
N THR A 166 4.72 3.94 15.70
CA THR A 166 5.76 4.97 15.66
C THR A 166 6.50 4.90 14.34
N ALA A 167 6.44 5.98 13.57
CA ALA A 167 7.09 6.11 12.28
C ALA A 167 8.15 7.23 12.34
N THR A 168 9.34 6.95 11.82
CA THR A 168 10.42 7.92 11.58
C THR A 168 10.73 7.92 10.10
N TYR A 169 10.53 9.05 9.42
CA TYR A 169 10.56 9.12 7.96
C TYR A 169 10.90 10.52 7.43
N SER A 170 11.42 10.58 6.21
CA SER A 170 11.45 11.76 5.34
C SER A 170 10.68 11.43 4.06
N ILE A 171 9.93 12.38 3.52
CA ILE A 171 9.18 12.19 2.27
C ILE A 171 9.40 13.42 1.39
N GLY A 172 9.67 13.21 0.11
CA GLY A 172 9.80 14.33 -0.84
C GLY A 172 11.02 15.22 -0.55
N GLY A 173 11.99 14.76 0.25
CA GLY A 173 13.10 15.60 0.71
C GLY A 173 12.82 16.54 1.87
N ALA A 174 11.65 16.44 2.49
CA ALA A 174 11.38 17.16 3.73
C ALA A 174 12.32 16.69 4.86
N ALA A 175 12.47 17.49 5.91
CA ALA A 175 13.24 17.07 7.08
C ALA A 175 12.67 15.77 7.68
N THR A 176 13.54 14.91 8.20
CA THR A 176 13.13 13.70 8.92
C THR A 176 12.25 14.08 10.10
N GLN A 177 11.12 13.39 10.24
CA GLN A 177 10.15 13.57 11.31
C GLN A 177 9.82 12.24 11.97
N THR A 178 9.47 12.30 13.26
CA THR A 178 8.97 11.15 14.01
C THR A 178 7.55 11.43 14.50
N GLN A 179 6.62 10.52 14.25
CA GLN A 179 5.24 10.62 14.68
C GLN A 179 4.75 9.28 15.24
N THR A 180 3.92 9.33 16.27
CA THR A 180 3.21 8.15 16.79
C THR A 180 1.71 8.35 16.59
N LYS A 181 1.03 7.36 16.00
CA LYS A 181 -0.41 7.39 15.75
C LYS A 181 -1.06 6.10 16.22
N SER A 182 -2.26 6.23 16.78
CA SER A 182 -3.08 5.07 17.11
C SER A 182 -3.77 4.54 15.85
N ASN A 183 -3.62 3.24 15.61
CA ASN A 183 -4.05 2.56 14.40
C ASN A 183 -4.98 1.40 14.72
N GLN A 184 -5.98 1.22 13.85
CA GLN A 184 -6.99 0.18 13.97
C GLN A 184 -6.73 -0.94 12.98
N PHE A 185 -6.95 -2.17 13.44
CA PHE A 185 -6.82 -3.39 12.65
C PHE A 185 -8.09 -4.22 12.79
N ARG A 186 -8.38 -5.01 11.76
CA ARG A 186 -9.46 -5.99 11.80
C ARG A 186 -9.05 -7.28 11.13
N LYS A 187 -9.53 -8.39 11.69
CA LYS A 187 -9.44 -9.72 11.11
C LYS A 187 -10.66 -9.97 10.23
N GLU A 188 -10.45 -10.18 8.94
CA GLU A 188 -11.50 -10.52 7.98
C GLU A 188 -11.04 -11.77 7.20
N GLY A 189 -11.87 -12.82 7.18
CA GLY A 189 -11.48 -14.09 6.55
C GLY A 189 -10.25 -14.75 7.18
N GLY A 190 -10.01 -14.53 8.47
CA GLY A 190 -8.87 -15.08 9.20
C GLY A 190 -7.55 -14.31 9.04
N LYS A 191 -7.53 -13.20 8.27
CA LYS A 191 -6.34 -12.38 8.03
C LYS A 191 -6.50 -10.99 8.64
N TRP A 192 -5.50 -10.52 9.38
CA TRP A 192 -5.45 -9.14 9.86
C TRP A 192 -5.16 -8.14 8.73
N SER A 193 -5.79 -6.98 8.79
CA SER A 193 -5.60 -5.87 7.85
C SER A 193 -5.64 -4.54 8.58
N TRP A 194 -5.06 -3.51 7.97
CA TRP A 194 -5.10 -2.13 8.45
C TRP A 194 -6.47 -1.50 8.14
N CYS A 195 -7.20 -1.08 9.16
CA CYS A 195 -8.62 -0.74 9.05
C CYS A 195 -8.97 0.57 9.76
N GLN A 196 -8.20 1.63 9.50
CA GLN A 196 -8.37 2.95 10.11
C GLN A 196 -9.67 3.64 9.66
N GLN A 197 -10.31 4.39 10.55
CA GLN A 197 -11.50 5.22 10.25
C GLN A 197 -11.31 6.70 10.67
N PRO A 198 -11.77 7.68 9.84
CA PRO A 198 -12.11 7.50 8.43
C PRO A 198 -10.89 6.95 7.67
N PRO A 199 -11.08 6.15 6.61
CA PRO A 199 -9.97 5.48 5.94
C PRO A 199 -9.05 6.53 5.33
N PRO A 200 -7.85 6.75 5.91
CA PRO A 200 -6.92 7.66 5.30
C PRO A 200 -6.23 6.92 4.14
N GLY A 201 -5.57 7.67 3.27
CA GLY A 201 -4.62 7.05 2.36
C GLY A 201 -3.47 6.48 3.18
N ALA A 202 -2.95 5.33 2.76
CA ALA A 202 -1.91 4.62 3.50
C ALA A 202 -0.69 5.52 3.71
N PHE A 203 -0.42 6.40 2.75
CA PHE A 203 0.62 7.43 2.80
C PHE A 203 0.10 8.75 3.37
N THR A 204 -1.06 9.22 2.91
CA THR A 204 -1.57 10.56 3.33
C THR A 204 -1.84 10.67 4.81
N GLN A 205 -2.13 9.56 5.51
CA GLN A 205 -2.21 9.56 6.97
C GLN A 205 -0.90 10.00 7.64
N TRP A 206 0.25 9.82 7.00
CA TRP A 206 1.57 10.22 7.48
C TRP A 206 2.04 11.53 6.84
N THR A 207 1.59 11.85 5.63
CA THR A 207 2.09 13.01 4.87
C THR A 207 1.25 14.28 5.01
N ALA A 208 0.04 14.22 5.57
CA ALA A 208 -0.85 15.38 5.70
C ALA A 208 -0.21 16.58 6.44
N SER A 209 0.78 16.34 7.31
CA SER A 209 1.55 17.40 7.97
C SER A 209 2.66 18.03 7.10
N ALA A 210 3.10 17.35 6.03
CA ALA A 210 4.20 17.75 5.14
C ALA A 210 3.70 18.37 3.81
N SER A 211 2.39 18.33 3.55
CA SER A 211 1.74 18.91 2.36
C SER A 211 1.07 20.25 2.60
N ALA A 212 1.03 20.75 3.83
CA ALA A 212 0.68 22.14 4.06
C ALA A 212 1.83 23.01 3.52
N PRO A 213 1.62 23.90 2.53
CA PRO A 213 2.54 25.02 2.39
C PRO A 213 2.59 25.69 3.76
N SER A 214 3.81 25.98 4.24
CA SER A 214 4.00 27.02 5.23
C SER A 214 3.16 28.20 4.75
N ALA A 215 2.04 28.45 5.44
CA ALA A 215 1.36 29.71 5.35
C ALA A 215 2.35 30.71 5.94
N ALA A 216 3.21 31.24 5.07
CA ALA A 216 4.06 32.36 5.39
C ALA A 216 3.14 33.46 5.92
N GLN A 217 3.34 33.79 7.19
CA GLN A 217 3.04 35.13 7.68
C GLN A 217 3.98 36.13 6.98
#